data_AF-A0AAD1IL32-F1
#
_entry.id   AF-A0AAD1IL32-F1
#
_cell.length_a   1.000
_cell.length_b   1.000
_cell.length_c   1.000
_cell.angle_alpha   90.00
_cell.angle_beta   90.00
_cell.angle_gamma   90.00
#
_symmetry.space_group_name_H-M   'P 1'
#
loop_
_entity.id
_entity.type
_entity.pdbx_description
1 polymer ?
#
loop_
_entity_poly.entity_id
_entity_poly.type
_entity_poly.pdbx_seq_one_letter_code
_entity_poly.pdbx_strand_id
1 'polypeptide(L)'
;MRLTNDCYLVTLRFPTGEEHYYRDGARWTKLTTRGRRMPATAEQVMNHLLPALAGVKSGVEVRVTHRDLSDETGQTLDRLRSG
;
A
#
# COMPACT_ATOMS: atom_id res chain seq x y z
N MET A 1 -15.98 -10.89 -4.94
CA MET A 1 -14.72 -10.15 -4.70
C MET A 1 -14.77 -8.85 -5.50
N ARG A 2 -14.64 -7.70 -4.85
CA ARG A 2 -14.63 -6.39 -5.52
C ARG A 2 -13.21 -6.08 -5.97
N LEU A 3 -12.99 -5.77 -7.24
CA LEU A 3 -11.65 -5.45 -7.77
C LEU A 3 -11.33 -3.95 -7.70
N THR A 4 -12.00 -3.22 -6.80
CA THR A 4 -11.81 -1.78 -6.65
C THR A 4 -10.61 -1.48 -5.75
N ASN A 5 -9.96 -0.34 -5.97
CA ASN A 5 -8.71 0.04 -5.30
C ASN A 5 -8.78 0.01 -3.76
N ASP A 6 -9.96 0.19 -3.16
CA ASP A 6 -10.19 0.12 -1.72
C ASP A 6 -10.14 -1.29 -1.13
N CYS A 7 -10.02 -2.32 -1.96
CA CYS A 7 -9.87 -3.69 -1.49
C CYS A 7 -8.41 -4.12 -1.34
N TYR A 8 -7.44 -3.28 -1.70
CA TYR A 8 -6.04 -3.65 -1.73
C TYR A 8 -5.20 -2.93 -0.67
N LEU A 9 -4.28 -3.68 -0.07
CA LEU A 9 -3.14 -3.15 0.67
C LEU A 9 -1.88 -3.36 -0.19
N VAL A 10 -1.20 -2.28 -0.51
CA VAL A 10 0.10 -2.32 -1.18
C VAL A 10 1.17 -2.10 -0.12
N THR A 11 2.10 -3.05 0.00
CA THR A 11 3.27 -2.94 0.87
C THR A 11 4.52 -2.91 0.01
N LEU A 12 5.30 -1.83 0.17
CA LEU A 12 6.64 -1.69 -0.38
C LEU A 12 7.63 -1.91 0.75
N ARG A 13 8.41 -2.98 0.67
CA ARG A 13 9.44 -3.30 1.65
C ARG A 13 10.81 -2.93 1.11
N PHE A 14 11.56 -2.21 1.92
CA PHE A 14 12.92 -1.74 1.70
C PHE A 14 13.82 -2.37 2.78
N PRO A 15 15.16 -2.31 2.65
CA PRO A 15 16.06 -2.78 3.70
C PRO A 15 15.89 -2.03 5.03
N THR A 16 15.43 -0.78 4.97
CA THR A 16 15.28 0.12 6.12
C THR A 16 13.87 0.09 6.73
N GLY A 17 12.97 -0.77 6.24
CA GLY A 17 11.62 -0.92 6.74
C GLY A 17 10.59 -1.00 5.61
N GLU A 18 9.32 -0.77 5.94
CA GLU A 18 8.22 -0.88 4.97
C GLU A 18 7.35 0.36 4.93
N GLU A 19 6.70 0.57 3.79
CA GLU A 19 5.68 1.58 3.58
C GLU A 19 4.41 0.90 3.08
N HIS A 20 3.26 1.45 3.47
CA HIS A 20 1.97 0.95 3.01
C HIS A 20 1.23 2.01 2.21
N TYR A 21 0.55 1.58 1.15
CA TYR A 21 -0.38 2.40 0.40
C TYR A 21 -1.74 1.70 0.41
N TYR A 22 -2.77 2.47 0.77
CA TYR A 22 -4.15 2.00 0.81
C TYR A 22 -5.08 3.14 0.39
N ARG A 23 -6.24 2.77 -0.13
CA ARG A 23 -7.31 3.74 -0.37
C ARG A 23 -8.01 4.03 0.96
N ASP A 24 -8.19 5.31 1.24
CA ASP A 24 -9.01 5.80 2.35
C ASP A 24 -10.03 6.81 1.80
N GLY A 25 -11.29 6.37 1.75
CA GLY A 25 -12.36 7.05 1.02
C GLY A 25 -11.96 7.42 -0.42
N ALA A 26 -11.97 8.72 -0.71
CA ALA A 26 -11.65 9.26 -2.03
C ALA A 26 -10.15 9.59 -2.24
N ARG A 27 -9.26 9.22 -1.31
CA ARG A 27 -7.81 9.51 -1.41
C ARG A 27 -6.97 8.26 -1.22
N TRP A 28 -5.80 8.24 -1.86
CA TRP A 28 -4.79 7.26 -1.50
C TRP A 28 -4.02 7.82 -0.30
N THR A 29 -3.67 6.94 0.62
CA THR A 29 -2.89 7.28 1.80
C THR A 29 -1.64 6.41 1.81
N LYS A 30 -0.49 7.06 1.97
CA LYS A 30 0.79 6.45 2.24
C LYS A 30 1.02 6.46 3.75
N LEU A 31 1.25 5.30 4.35
CA LEU A 31 1.85 5.18 5.68
C LEU A 31 3.35 4.96 5.49
N THR A 32 4.14 5.92 5.94
CA THR A 32 5.60 5.83 5.90
C THR A 32 6.13 4.86 6.96
N THR A 33 7.37 4.41 6.81
CA THR A 33 8.07 3.58 7.81
C THR A 33 8.11 4.21 9.21
N ARG A 34 8.04 5.54 9.31
CA ARG A 34 7.99 6.29 10.58
C ARG A 34 6.57 6.45 11.15
N GLY A 35 5.57 5.77 10.59
CA GLY A 35 4.18 5.86 11.03
C GLY A 35 3.45 7.15 10.60
N ARG A 36 4.06 8.00 9.77
CA ARG A 36 3.40 9.20 9.25
C ARG A 36 2.45 8.84 8.11
N ARG A 37 1.19 9.31 8.19
CA ARG A 37 0.21 9.26 7.10
C ARG A 37 0.38 10.47 6.19
N MET A 38 0.45 10.23 4.88
CA MET A 38 0.59 11.26 3.85
C MET A 38 -0.42 10.99 2.73
N PRO A 39 -1.13 12.02 2.24
CA PRO A 39 -1.98 11.85 1.06
C PRO A 39 -1.12 11.54 -0.16
N ALA A 40 -1.68 10.72 -1.06
CA ALA A 40 -1.08 10.38 -2.35
C ALA A 40 -2.15 10.41 -3.45
N THR A 41 -1.70 10.63 -4.69
CA THR A 41 -2.50 10.40 -5.89
C THR A 41 -2.30 8.96 -6.38
N ALA A 42 -3.22 8.47 -7.23
CA ALA A 42 -3.04 7.16 -7.86
C ALA A 42 -1.75 7.10 -8.70
N GLU A 43 -1.41 8.19 -9.38
CA GLU A 43 -0.16 8.31 -10.13
C GLU A 43 1.07 8.23 -9.23
N GLN A 44 1.07 8.87 -8.06
CA GLN A 44 2.17 8.76 -7.09
C GLN A 44 2.34 7.33 -6.57
N VAL A 45 1.24 6.62 -6.31
CA VAL A 45 1.28 5.20 -5.94
C VAL A 45 1.93 4.38 -7.06
N MET A 46 1.52 4.62 -8.31
CA MET A 46 2.10 3.95 -9.49
C MET A 46 3.59 4.28 -9.67
N ASN A 47 3.99 5.53 -9.50
CA ASN A 47 5.39 5.96 -9.61
C ASN A 47 6.29 5.31 -8.55
N HIS A 48 5.73 4.86 -7.43
CA HIS A 48 6.46 4.09 -6.42
C HIS A 48 6.44 2.58 -6.68
N LEU A 49 5.35 2.05 -7.25
CA LEU A 49 5.21 0.65 -7.60
C LEU A 49 6.01 0.25 -8.84
N LEU A 50 5.91 1.02 -9.92
CA LEU A 50 6.47 0.66 -11.23
C LEU A 50 7.98 0.39 -11.19
N PRO A 51 8.84 1.21 -10.52
CA PRO A 51 10.27 0.92 -10.45
C PRO A 51 10.59 -0.38 -9.70
N ALA A 52 9.77 -0.76 -8.72
CA ALA A 52 9.95 -1.99 -7.97
C ALA A 52 9.45 -3.21 -8.76
N LEU A 53 8.29 -3.11 -9.42
CA LEU A 53 7.74 -4.15 -10.28
C LEU A 53 8.60 -4.40 -11.53
N ALA A 54 9.21 -3.35 -12.09
CA ALA A 54 10.13 -3.46 -13.23
C ALA A 54 11.51 -4.00 -12.83
N GLY A 55 11.78 -4.22 -11.53
CA GLY A 55 13.08 -4.67 -11.03
C GLY A 55 14.19 -3.62 -11.15
N VAL A 56 13.87 -2.37 -11.50
CA VAL A 56 14.86 -1.27 -11.64
C VAL A 56 15.37 -0.81 -10.27
N LYS A 57 14.51 -0.86 -9.24
CA LYS A 57 14.88 -0.49 -7.87
C LYS A 57 15.29 -1.73 -7.08
N SER A 58 16.59 -2.04 -7.09
CA SER A 58 17.15 -3.18 -6.37
C SER A 58 16.84 -3.14 -4.87
N GLY A 59 16.50 -4.29 -4.29
CA GLY A 59 16.24 -4.42 -2.85
C GLY A 59 14.87 -3.89 -2.41
N VAL A 60 13.96 -3.62 -3.34
CA VAL A 60 12.56 -3.27 -3.03
C VAL A 60 11.64 -4.43 -3.41
N GLU A 61 10.98 -4.98 -2.40
CA GLU A 61 9.95 -6.00 -2.59
C GLU A 61 8.57 -5.33 -2.60
N VAL A 62 7.71 -5.76 -3.52
CA VAL A 62 6.31 -5.34 -3.58
C VAL A 62 5.44 -6.51 -3.20
N ARG A 63 4.52 -6.28 -2.27
CA ARG A 63 3.40 -7.17 -1.97
C ARG A 63 2.10 -6.42 -2.14
N VAL A 64 1.17 -7.00 -2.91
CA VAL A 64 -0.19 -6.48 -3.06
C VAL A 64 -1.15 -7.56 -2.58
N THR A 65 -1.87 -7.30 -1.50
CA THR A 65 -2.85 -8.24 -0.94
C THR A 65 -4.26 -7.69 -1.06
N HIS A 66 -5.20 -8.59 -1.33
CA HIS A 66 -6.63 -8.29 -1.39
C HIS A 66 -7.30 -8.63 -0.06
N ARG A 67 -8.19 -7.75 0.41
CA ARG A 67 -8.85 -7.89 1.73
C ARG A 67 -9.63 -9.19 1.89
N ASP A 68 -10.33 -9.63 0.84
CA ASP A 68 -11.14 -10.87 0.89
C ASP A 68 -10.29 -12.15 0.75
N LEU A 69 -9.00 -12.04 0.44
CA LEU A 69 -8.08 -13.18 0.30
C LEU A 69 -7.19 -13.37 1.53
N SER A 70 -7.28 -12.47 2.52
CA SER A 70 -6.45 -12.47 3.72
C SER A 70 -7.17 -11.69 4.83
N ASP A 71 -7.65 -12.40 5.84
CA ASP A 71 -8.31 -11.80 7.02
C ASP A 71 -7.40 -10.76 7.69
N GLU A 72 -6.10 -11.04 7.77
CA GLU A 72 -5.08 -10.12 8.28
C GLU A 72 -5.04 -8.81 7.47
N THR A 73 -5.12 -8.91 6.13
CA THR A 73 -5.15 -7.74 5.25
C THR A 73 -6.42 -6.92 5.46
N GLY A 74 -7.57 -7.59 5.57
CA GLY A 74 -8.85 -6.94 5.88
C GLY A 74 -8.78 -6.15 7.19
N GLN A 75 -8.37 -6.81 8.28
CA GLN A 75 -8.20 -6.19 9.60
C GLN A 75 -7.18 -5.05 9.59
N THR A 76 -6.09 -5.19 8.83
CA THR A 76 -5.08 -4.14 8.72
C THR A 76 -5.61 -2.91 8.00
N LEU A 77 -6.32 -3.08 6.88
CA LEU A 77 -6.95 -1.96 6.19
C LEU A 77 -7.98 -1.24 7.07
N ASP A 78 -8.79 -1.99 7.81
CA ASP A 78 -9.80 -1.41 8.70
C ASP A 78 -9.15 -0.62 9.84
N ARG A 79 -8.08 -1.14 10.47
CA ARG A 79 -7.29 -0.40 11.47
C ARG A 79 -6.64 0.86 10.90
N LEU A 80 -6.04 0.78 9.71
CA LEU A 80 -5.32 1.89 9.11
C LEU A 80 -6.23 3.09 8.81
N ARG A 81 -7.48 2.82 8.41
CA ARG A 81 -8.53 3.81 8.11
C ARG A 81 -9.24 4.38 9.33
N SER A 82 -9.16 3.69 10.48
CA SER A 82 -9.89 4.08 11.69
C SER A 82 -9.13 5.05 12.60
N GLY A 83 -7.87 5.40 12.27
CA GLY A 83 -7.00 6.21 13.12
C GLY A 83 -6.39 7.42 12.44
#